data_AF-A0A1H4UQU7-F1
#
_entry.id   AF-A0A1H4UQU7-F1
#
_cell.length_a   1.000
_cell.length_b   1.000
_cell.length_c   1.000
_cell.angle_alpha   90.00
_cell.angle_beta   90.00
_cell.angle_gamma   90.00
#
_symmetry.space_group_name_H-M   'P 1'
#
loop_
_entity.id
_entity.type
_entity.pdbx_description
1 polymer ?
#
loop_
_entity_poly.entity_id
_entity_poly.type
_entity_poly.pdbx_seq_one_letter_code
_entity_poly.pdbx_strand_id
1 'polypeptide(L)'
;MRAVGRCLIASPGPAVDLARRNSPLPTDSPPPAPDVAQVLRHNRTLLYRHLATRTAPAAALFAVPFAAHGVGYDAALPAFGIPAAFFLLIFLLLRLRHGSRMKVCAKVLHTYPLEYRDRFVRKGSQWMYLGTVHTVRLTVRGQHGAPSLRALNASTRRGWPKEAERGGAWFAGDSAFGGVMVLPGSHDMFFVQPADWQEYEQERAGAEPRRRDLAERAGISGLLEKEPNVMVGG
;
A
#
# COMPACT_ATOMS: atom_id res chain seq x y z
N MET A 1 -75.52 -14.28 -0.06
CA MET A 1 -74.60 -13.37 -0.77
C MET A 1 -73.51 -12.89 0.18
N ARG A 2 -72.30 -13.44 0.10
CA ARG A 2 -71.06 -12.83 0.63
C ARG A 2 -69.90 -13.32 -0.24
N ALA A 3 -69.21 -12.36 -0.87
CA ALA A 3 -68.16 -12.58 -1.85
C ALA A 3 -66.85 -13.02 -1.18
N VAL A 4 -66.17 -13.97 -1.82
CA VAL A 4 -64.86 -14.51 -1.45
C VAL A 4 -63.78 -13.64 -2.08
N GLY A 5 -63.01 -12.94 -1.26
CA GLY A 5 -61.80 -12.22 -1.69
C GLY A 5 -60.62 -13.18 -1.82
N ARG A 6 -60.21 -13.49 -3.05
CA ARG A 6 -59.00 -14.24 -3.39
C ARG A 6 -57.78 -13.32 -3.32
N CYS A 7 -56.84 -13.65 -2.45
CA CYS A 7 -55.50 -13.07 -2.39
C CYS A 7 -54.63 -13.74 -3.47
N LEU A 8 -54.22 -12.98 -4.49
CA LEU A 8 -53.27 -13.42 -5.52
C LEU A 8 -51.84 -13.18 -5.01
N ILE A 9 -51.20 -14.24 -4.51
CA ILE A 9 -49.76 -14.23 -4.26
C ILE A 9 -49.06 -14.57 -5.59
N ALA A 10 -48.40 -13.58 -6.17
CA ALA A 10 -47.55 -13.76 -7.35
C ALA A 10 -46.37 -14.67 -7.00
N SER A 11 -46.24 -15.77 -7.72
CA SER A 11 -45.13 -16.71 -7.63
C SER A 11 -43.91 -16.14 -8.37
N PRO A 12 -42.75 -15.95 -7.73
CA PRO A 12 -41.53 -15.61 -8.43
C PRO A 12 -40.99 -16.86 -9.14
N GLY A 13 -40.86 -16.78 -10.47
CA GLY A 13 -40.46 -17.88 -11.33
C GLY A 13 -39.03 -18.40 -11.13
N PRO A 14 -38.71 -19.57 -11.70
CA PRO A 14 -37.50 -20.37 -11.44
C PRO A 14 -36.18 -19.80 -11.99
N ALA A 15 -36.14 -18.56 -12.48
CA ALA A 15 -34.99 -17.99 -13.18
C ALA A 15 -33.90 -17.41 -12.26
N VAL A 16 -34.17 -17.22 -10.97
CA VAL A 16 -33.21 -16.61 -10.02
C VAL A 16 -32.21 -17.63 -9.45
N ASP A 17 -32.49 -18.93 -9.59
CA ASP A 17 -31.78 -19.98 -8.84
C ASP A 17 -30.57 -20.59 -9.57
N LEU A 18 -30.41 -20.30 -10.87
CA LEU A 18 -29.26 -20.75 -11.66
C LEU A 18 -28.08 -19.78 -11.62
N ALA A 19 -28.33 -18.47 -11.41
CA ALA A 19 -27.27 -17.47 -11.29
C ALA A 19 -26.52 -17.55 -9.94
N ARG A 20 -27.11 -18.17 -8.93
CA ARG A 20 -26.50 -18.35 -7.60
C ARG A 20 -25.59 -19.59 -7.50
N ARG A 21 -25.76 -20.55 -8.42
CA ARG A 21 -25.08 -21.86 -8.39
C ARG A 21 -23.68 -21.85 -9.01
N ASN A 22 -23.33 -20.77 -9.74
CA ASN A 22 -22.02 -20.57 -10.36
C ASN A 22 -21.15 -19.51 -9.65
N SER A 23 -21.57 -19.02 -8.48
CA SER A 23 -20.65 -18.31 -7.61
C SER A 23 -19.64 -19.34 -7.09
N PRO A 24 -18.33 -19.17 -7.33
CA PRO A 24 -17.34 -20.04 -6.70
C PRO A 24 -17.60 -20.01 -5.19
N LEU A 25 -17.86 -21.20 -4.63
CA LEU A 25 -17.99 -21.37 -3.18
C LEU A 25 -16.84 -20.62 -2.51
N PRO A 26 -17.08 -19.85 -1.44
CA PRO A 26 -15.98 -19.35 -0.63
C PRO A 26 -15.25 -20.58 -0.13
N THR A 27 -14.09 -20.88 -0.73
CA THR A 27 -13.21 -21.92 -0.23
C THR A 27 -12.86 -21.52 1.19
N ASP A 28 -13.33 -22.29 2.19
CA ASP A 28 -13.06 -22.08 3.63
C ASP A 28 -11.57 -22.18 3.99
N SER A 29 -10.73 -22.53 3.01
CA SER A 29 -9.28 -22.44 3.13
C SER A 29 -8.82 -21.03 2.76
N PRO A 30 -7.98 -20.38 3.60
CA PRO A 30 -7.32 -19.16 3.18
C PRO A 30 -6.60 -19.41 1.85
N PRO A 31 -6.44 -18.40 0.99
CA PRO A 31 -5.62 -18.54 -0.20
C PRO A 31 -4.23 -19.10 0.17
N PRO A 32 -3.47 -19.68 -0.77
CA PRO A 32 -2.09 -20.05 -0.48
C PRO A 32 -1.28 -18.80 -0.11
N ALA A 33 -0.36 -18.93 0.85
CA ALA A 33 0.56 -17.85 1.20
C ALA A 33 1.40 -17.47 -0.03
N PRO A 34 1.46 -16.18 -0.38
CA PRO A 34 2.19 -15.76 -1.57
C PRO A 34 3.70 -15.96 -1.35
N ASP A 35 4.40 -16.41 -2.39
CA ASP A 35 5.86 -16.52 -2.34
C ASP A 35 6.49 -15.13 -2.17
N VAL A 36 7.22 -14.97 -1.06
CA VAL A 36 7.90 -13.72 -0.70
C VAL A 36 8.80 -13.23 -1.83
N ALA A 37 9.51 -14.13 -2.52
CA ALA A 37 10.39 -13.76 -3.61
C ALA A 37 9.61 -13.21 -4.82
N GLN A 38 8.48 -13.83 -5.15
CA GLN A 38 7.59 -13.36 -6.21
C GLN A 38 7.02 -11.97 -5.91
N VAL A 39 6.51 -11.76 -4.68
CA VAL A 39 5.95 -10.47 -4.26
C VAL A 39 7.02 -9.37 -4.32
N LEU A 40 8.23 -9.64 -3.83
CA LEU A 40 9.34 -8.68 -3.88
C LEU A 40 9.75 -8.33 -5.31
N ARG A 41 9.86 -9.32 -6.20
CA ARG A 41 10.19 -9.09 -7.62
C ARG A 41 9.13 -8.26 -8.31
N HIS A 42 7.85 -8.59 -8.10
CA HIS A 42 6.73 -7.87 -8.69
C HIS A 42 6.75 -6.37 -8.32
N ASN A 43 6.82 -6.07 -7.03
CA ASN A 43 6.80 -4.69 -6.53
C ASN A 43 8.09 -3.92 -6.92
N ARG A 44 9.24 -4.59 -6.97
CA ARG A 44 10.50 -3.98 -7.40
C ARG A 44 10.46 -3.60 -8.88
N THR A 45 9.91 -4.45 -9.74
CA THR A 45 9.73 -4.15 -11.17
C THR A 45 8.78 -2.98 -11.38
N LEU A 46 7.66 -2.92 -10.64
CA LEU A 46 6.74 -1.78 -10.71
C LEU A 46 7.41 -0.47 -10.27
N LEU A 47 8.18 -0.50 -9.19
CA LEU A 47 8.93 0.66 -8.71
C LEU A 47 9.93 1.15 -9.77
N TYR A 48 10.75 0.25 -10.34
CA TYR A 48 11.71 0.62 -11.38
C TYR A 48 11.05 1.12 -12.65
N ARG A 49 9.94 0.51 -13.07
CA ARG A 49 9.19 0.99 -14.23
C ARG A 49 8.69 2.41 -13.99
N HIS A 50 8.12 2.69 -12.83
CA HIS A 50 7.66 4.03 -12.46
C HIS A 50 8.78 5.06 -12.29
N LEU A 51 9.98 4.61 -11.94
CA LEU A 51 11.19 5.42 -11.89
C LEU A 51 11.66 5.73 -13.31
N ALA A 52 11.89 4.70 -14.13
CA ALA A 52 12.37 4.80 -15.50
C ALA A 52 11.45 5.67 -16.38
N THR A 53 10.13 5.50 -16.28
CA THR A 53 9.17 6.34 -17.03
C THR A 53 9.25 7.82 -16.66
N ARG A 54 9.68 8.15 -15.43
CA ARG A 54 9.77 9.54 -14.95
C ARG A 54 11.17 10.12 -15.10
N THR A 55 12.21 9.29 -15.19
CA THR A 55 13.57 9.76 -15.50
C THR A 55 13.77 10.06 -16.98
N ALA A 56 13.00 9.44 -17.88
CA ALA A 56 13.07 9.72 -19.32
C ALA A 56 12.86 11.21 -19.68
N PRO A 57 11.77 11.89 -19.25
CA PRO A 57 11.61 13.32 -19.53
C PRO A 57 12.65 14.19 -18.81
N ALA A 58 13.13 13.75 -17.64
CA ALA A 58 14.19 14.43 -16.91
C ALA A 58 15.51 14.44 -17.70
N ALA A 59 15.89 13.29 -18.25
CA ALA A 59 17.07 13.15 -19.09
C ALA A 59 16.94 13.96 -20.39
N ALA A 60 15.74 14.00 -20.99
CA ALA A 60 15.48 14.82 -22.17
C ALA A 60 15.61 16.33 -21.86
N LEU A 61 15.01 16.80 -20.76
CA LEU A 61 15.13 18.19 -20.30
C LEU A 61 16.57 18.57 -19.95
N PHE A 62 17.37 17.60 -19.48
CA PHE A 62 18.80 17.81 -19.24
C PHE A 62 19.61 17.85 -20.54
N ALA A 63 19.31 17.00 -21.51
CA ALA A 63 20.08 16.90 -22.76
C ALA A 63 19.87 18.12 -23.70
N VAL A 64 18.68 18.71 -23.70
CA VAL A 64 18.32 19.81 -24.61
C VAL A 64 19.21 21.06 -24.45
N PRO A 65 19.46 21.59 -23.23
CA PRO A 65 20.38 22.71 -23.04
C PRO A 65 21.82 22.39 -23.46
N PHE A 66 22.31 21.19 -23.19
CA PHE A 66 23.67 20.78 -23.58
C PHE A 66 23.83 20.68 -25.10
N ALA A 67 22.83 20.11 -25.78
CA ALA A 67 22.83 20.07 -27.24
C ALA A 67 22.73 21.48 -27.85
N ALA A 68 21.88 22.35 -27.29
CA ALA A 68 21.70 23.72 -27.77
C ALA A 68 22.97 24.58 -27.60
N HIS A 69 23.69 24.40 -26.49
CA HIS A 69 24.99 25.06 -26.27
C HIS A 69 26.02 24.62 -27.32
N GLY A 70 26.05 23.33 -27.69
CA GLY A 70 26.92 22.83 -28.77
C GLY A 70 26.64 23.42 -30.16
N VAL A 71 25.48 24.05 -30.36
CA VAL A 71 25.05 24.68 -31.62
C VAL A 71 25.09 26.23 -31.51
N GLY A 72 25.56 26.79 -30.39
CA GLY A 72 25.77 28.23 -30.21
C GLY A 72 24.56 29.03 -29.73
N TYR A 73 23.57 28.39 -29.09
CA TYR A 73 22.46 29.07 -28.42
C TYR A 73 22.81 29.39 -26.96
N ASP A 74 23.41 30.56 -26.70
CA ASP A 74 24.10 30.82 -25.42
C ASP A 74 23.33 31.60 -24.34
N ALA A 75 22.20 32.25 -24.63
CA ALA A 75 21.74 33.31 -23.71
C ALA A 75 20.62 32.96 -22.71
N ALA A 76 19.78 31.94 -22.95
CA ALA A 76 18.54 31.77 -22.17
C ALA A 76 18.27 30.36 -21.59
N LEU A 77 18.84 29.31 -22.18
CA LEU A 77 18.52 27.92 -21.82
C LEU A 77 19.15 27.43 -20.49
N PRO A 78 20.39 27.82 -20.11
CA PRO A 78 21.00 27.35 -18.86
C PRO A 78 20.26 27.82 -17.60
N ALA A 79 19.68 29.03 -17.65
CA ALA A 79 19.00 29.66 -16.51
C ALA A 79 17.77 28.86 -16.05
N PHE A 80 17.07 28.17 -16.96
CA PHE A 80 15.92 27.31 -16.64
C PHE A 80 16.29 25.83 -16.55
N GLY A 81 17.29 25.38 -17.32
CA GLY A 81 17.74 23.99 -17.32
C GLY A 81 18.34 23.56 -15.98
N ILE A 82 19.18 24.39 -15.36
CA ILE A 82 19.86 24.05 -14.11
C ILE A 82 18.87 23.91 -12.93
N PRO A 83 17.95 24.85 -12.66
CA PRO A 83 16.95 24.68 -11.61
C PRO A 83 16.04 23.47 -11.87
N ALA A 84 15.57 23.27 -13.12
CA ALA A 84 14.74 22.13 -13.47
C ALA A 84 15.46 20.79 -13.21
N ALA A 85 16.73 20.69 -13.60
CA ALA A 85 17.57 19.52 -13.34
C ALA A 85 17.76 19.27 -11.83
N PHE A 86 18.01 20.33 -11.04
CA PHE A 86 18.12 20.23 -9.59
C PHE A 86 16.82 19.74 -8.94
N PHE A 87 15.67 20.29 -9.33
CA PHE A 87 14.36 19.83 -8.85
C PHE A 87 14.13 18.36 -9.17
N LEU A 88 14.50 17.91 -10.37
CA LEU A 88 14.40 16.51 -10.78
C LEU A 88 15.35 15.61 -9.99
N LEU A 89 16.58 16.05 -9.73
CA LEU A 89 17.55 15.32 -8.92
C LEU A 89 17.06 15.17 -7.47
N ILE A 90 16.58 16.27 -6.86
CA ILE A 90 15.99 16.25 -5.51
C ILE A 90 14.79 15.29 -5.49
N PHE A 91 13.91 15.39 -6.48
CA PHE A 91 12.75 14.49 -6.58
C PHE A 91 13.19 13.02 -6.73
N LEU A 92 14.22 12.75 -7.52
CA LEU A 92 14.78 11.40 -7.69
C LEU A 92 15.37 10.87 -6.39
N LEU A 93 16.17 11.68 -5.67
CA LEU A 93 16.78 11.32 -4.41
C LEU A 93 15.73 11.06 -3.32
N LEU A 94 14.72 11.94 -3.20
CA LEU A 94 13.58 11.71 -2.32
C LEU A 94 12.92 10.37 -2.64
N ARG A 95 12.67 10.10 -3.92
CA ARG A 95 12.01 8.86 -4.35
C ARG A 95 12.86 7.61 -4.13
N LEU A 96 14.17 7.69 -4.30
CA LEU A 96 15.12 6.62 -3.98
C LEU A 96 15.16 6.36 -2.47
N ARG A 97 15.16 7.42 -1.65
CA ARG A 97 15.03 7.32 -0.20
C ARG A 97 13.71 6.65 0.19
N HIS A 98 12.59 6.96 -0.46
CA HIS A 98 11.33 6.23 -0.26
C HIS A 98 11.39 4.79 -0.77
N GLY A 99 12.08 4.53 -1.89
CA GLY A 99 12.32 3.18 -2.42
C GLY A 99 13.16 2.30 -1.48
N SER A 100 13.96 2.90 -0.58
CA SER A 100 14.67 2.17 0.48
C SER A 100 13.73 1.42 1.44
N ARG A 101 12.45 1.83 1.54
CA ARG A 101 11.40 1.08 2.27
C ARG A 101 11.24 -0.34 1.76
N MET A 102 11.51 -0.59 0.49
CA MET A 102 11.44 -1.93 -0.08
C MET A 102 12.45 -2.87 0.59
N LYS A 103 13.63 -2.36 0.99
CA LYS A 103 14.62 -3.16 1.73
C LYS A 103 14.07 -3.57 3.09
N VAL A 104 13.36 -2.66 3.76
CA VAL A 104 12.72 -2.95 5.05
C VAL A 104 11.55 -3.91 4.87
N CYS A 105 10.73 -3.74 3.83
CA CYS A 105 9.65 -4.67 3.56
C CYS A 105 10.18 -6.09 3.29
N ALA A 106 11.28 -6.22 2.54
CA ALA A 106 11.97 -7.50 2.37
C ALA A 106 12.44 -8.07 3.70
N LYS A 107 13.06 -7.25 4.55
CA LYS A 107 13.54 -7.66 5.87
C LYS A 107 12.40 -8.10 6.79
N VAL A 108 11.27 -7.41 6.78
CA VAL A 108 10.06 -7.77 7.53
C VAL A 108 9.53 -9.11 7.05
N LEU A 109 9.37 -9.31 5.75
CA LEU A 109 8.87 -10.58 5.19
C LEU A 109 9.79 -11.78 5.45
N HIS A 110 11.09 -11.54 5.64
CA HIS A 110 12.05 -12.58 6.05
C HIS A 110 12.08 -12.81 7.57
N THR A 111 11.71 -11.82 8.38
CA THR A 111 11.80 -11.89 9.84
C THR A 111 10.48 -12.34 10.47
N TYR A 112 9.35 -11.98 9.87
CA TYR A 112 8.01 -12.27 10.37
C TYR A 112 7.29 -13.24 9.43
N PRO A 113 6.58 -14.24 9.97
CA PRO A 113 5.74 -15.11 9.16
C PRO A 113 4.56 -14.33 8.57
N LEU A 114 4.11 -14.75 7.40
CA LEU A 114 2.89 -14.22 6.77
C LEU A 114 1.66 -14.86 7.41
N GLU A 115 0.85 -14.06 8.08
CA GLU A 115 -0.39 -14.48 8.71
C GLU A 115 -1.60 -13.95 7.93
N TYR A 116 -2.51 -14.85 7.55
CA TYR A 116 -3.72 -14.44 6.85
C TYR A 116 -4.72 -13.79 7.81
N ARG A 117 -5.22 -12.61 7.43
CA ARG A 117 -6.23 -11.85 8.19
C ARG A 117 -7.48 -11.69 7.32
N ASP A 118 -8.56 -12.35 7.70
CA ASP A 118 -9.83 -12.45 6.96
C ASP A 118 -10.62 -11.13 6.93
N ARG A 119 -10.58 -10.38 8.04
CA ARG A 119 -11.32 -9.13 8.20
C ARG A 119 -10.41 -7.92 8.10
N PHE A 120 -10.35 -7.40 6.89
CA PHE A 120 -9.65 -6.19 6.52
C PHE A 120 -10.67 -5.13 6.09
N VAL A 121 -10.68 -3.96 6.75
CA VAL A 121 -11.59 -2.86 6.40
C VAL A 121 -10.81 -1.58 6.14
N ARG A 122 -10.95 -1.05 4.92
CA ARG A 122 -10.46 0.30 4.59
C ARG A 122 -11.39 1.34 5.21
N LYS A 123 -10.85 2.19 6.08
CA LYS A 123 -11.60 3.31 6.69
C LYS A 123 -11.51 4.59 5.88
N GLY A 124 -10.40 4.83 5.20
CA GLY A 124 -10.20 6.08 4.47
C GLY A 124 -8.95 6.06 3.61
N SER A 125 -8.81 7.09 2.79
CA SER A 125 -7.62 7.34 1.98
C SER A 125 -7.28 8.82 2.00
N GLN A 126 -6.03 9.14 2.25
CA GLN A 126 -5.51 10.50 2.21
C GLN A 126 -4.51 10.60 1.06
N TRP A 127 -4.65 11.66 0.24
CA TRP A 127 -3.70 11.97 -0.81
C TRP A 127 -2.49 12.67 -0.22
N MET A 128 -1.30 12.15 -0.51
CA MET A 128 -0.02 12.78 -0.16
C MET A 128 0.85 12.97 -1.40
N TYR A 129 1.81 13.89 -1.32
CA TYR A 129 2.68 14.28 -2.44
C TYR A 129 3.35 13.07 -3.13
N LEU A 130 3.73 12.06 -2.32
CA LEU A 130 4.49 10.89 -2.74
C LEU A 130 3.65 9.62 -2.94
N GLY A 131 2.35 9.64 -2.64
CA GLY A 131 1.48 8.48 -2.74
C GLY A 131 0.14 8.66 -2.01
N THR A 132 -0.73 7.66 -2.12
CA THR A 132 -1.99 7.62 -1.37
C THR A 132 -1.80 6.77 -0.13
N VAL A 133 -2.08 7.34 1.04
CA VAL A 133 -2.05 6.62 2.32
C VAL A 133 -3.44 6.13 2.62
N HIS A 134 -3.59 4.83 2.84
CA HIS A 134 -4.87 4.22 3.15
C HIS A 134 -4.93 3.90 4.63
N THR A 135 -5.93 4.39 5.35
CA THR A 135 -6.16 3.98 6.73
C THR A 135 -6.96 2.69 6.72
N VAL A 136 -6.40 1.65 7.31
CA VAL A 136 -6.91 0.28 7.33
C VAL A 136 -7.07 -0.19 8.76
N ARG A 137 -8.10 -0.99 9.03
CA ARG A 137 -8.24 -1.70 10.31
C ARG A 137 -8.03 -3.18 10.09
N LEU A 138 -7.08 -3.73 10.84
CA LEU A 138 -6.87 -5.16 10.95
C LEU A 138 -7.62 -5.64 12.19
N THR A 139 -8.79 -6.25 12.02
CA THR A 139 -9.48 -6.90 13.14
C THR A 139 -8.92 -8.30 13.32
N VAL A 140 -8.36 -8.59 14.49
CA VAL A 140 -7.95 -9.94 14.88
C VAL A 140 -9.14 -10.62 15.57
N ARG A 141 -9.46 -11.86 15.19
CA ARG A 141 -10.49 -12.65 15.90
C ARG A 141 -10.12 -12.75 17.39
N GLY A 142 -10.98 -12.25 18.27
CA GLY A 142 -10.80 -12.30 19.72
C GLY A 142 -10.20 -11.03 20.36
N GLN A 143 -9.78 -10.01 19.60
CA GLN A 143 -9.38 -8.71 20.16
C GLN A 143 -10.49 -7.67 19.98
N HIS A 144 -10.97 -7.10 21.09
CA HIS A 144 -11.78 -5.88 21.09
C HIS A 144 -10.85 -4.67 20.92
N GLY A 145 -11.04 -3.89 19.85
CA GLY A 145 -10.20 -2.74 19.53
C GLY A 145 -9.19 -3.03 18.41
N ALA A 146 -9.67 -3.18 17.18
CA ALA A 146 -8.80 -3.40 16.03
C ALA A 146 -7.87 -2.20 15.80
N PRO A 147 -6.53 -2.39 15.80
CA PRO A 147 -5.60 -1.31 15.61
C PRO A 147 -5.83 -0.65 14.25
N SER A 148 -5.87 0.69 14.26
CA SER A 148 -5.97 1.47 13.03
C SER A 148 -4.56 1.65 12.51
N LEU A 149 -4.31 1.19 11.29
CA LEU A 149 -3.01 1.21 10.67
C LEU A 149 -3.05 2.04 9.38
N ARG A 150 -1.99 2.77 9.08
CA ARG A 150 -1.75 3.45 7.80
C ARG A 150 -1.00 2.49 6.88
N ALA A 151 -1.60 2.19 5.74
CA ALA A 151 -1.06 1.37 4.68
C ALA A 151 -0.60 2.26 3.50
N LEU A 152 0.67 2.18 3.16
CA LEU A 152 1.30 2.88 2.05
C LEU A 152 1.75 1.85 1.01
N ASN A 153 1.38 2.05 -0.25
CA ASN A 153 1.79 1.13 -1.31
C ASN A 153 3.32 1.19 -1.51
N ALA A 154 3.99 0.05 -1.36
CA ALA A 154 5.46 -0.06 -1.43
C ALA A 154 6.00 0.26 -2.84
N SER A 155 5.18 0.10 -3.88
CA SER A 155 5.52 0.44 -5.27
C SER A 155 5.20 1.89 -5.64
N THR A 156 4.74 2.72 -4.69
CA THR A 156 4.30 4.13 -4.88
C THR A 156 3.10 4.28 -5.85
N ARG A 157 2.35 3.20 -6.10
CA ARG A 157 1.11 3.25 -6.85
C ARG A 157 0.04 3.99 -6.04
N ARG A 158 -0.68 4.91 -6.68
CA ARG A 158 -1.71 5.76 -6.05
C ARG A 158 -3.09 5.08 -5.94
N GLY A 159 -3.21 3.82 -6.37
CA GLY A 159 -4.48 3.11 -6.47
C GLY A 159 -4.63 2.06 -5.38
N TRP A 160 -5.84 1.96 -4.85
CA TRP A 160 -6.28 0.81 -4.08
C TRP A 160 -6.79 -0.29 -5.04
N PRO A 161 -6.21 -1.50 -5.02
CA PRO A 161 -6.68 -2.59 -5.89
C PRO A 161 -8.08 -3.05 -5.47
N LYS A 162 -8.93 -3.37 -6.47
CA LYS A 162 -10.35 -3.72 -6.25
C LYS A 162 -10.50 -5.06 -5.52
N GLU A 163 -9.50 -5.92 -5.66
CA GLU A 163 -9.41 -7.25 -5.05
C GLU A 163 -9.27 -7.17 -3.52
N ALA A 164 -8.71 -6.07 -3.01
CA ALA A 164 -8.51 -5.84 -1.58
C ALA A 164 -9.80 -5.64 -0.78
N GLU A 165 -10.90 -5.26 -1.45
CA GLU A 165 -12.20 -5.04 -0.80
C GLU A 165 -13.00 -6.35 -0.69
N ARG A 166 -12.59 -7.40 -1.40
CA ARG A 166 -13.35 -8.66 -1.54
C ARG A 166 -12.75 -9.84 -0.75
N GLY A 167 -11.59 -9.67 -0.12
CA GLY A 167 -10.91 -10.74 0.60
C GLY A 167 -10.02 -10.25 1.74
N GLY A 168 -9.49 -11.19 2.52
CA GLY A 168 -8.50 -10.91 3.54
C GLY A 168 -7.12 -10.56 2.97
N ALA A 169 -6.21 -10.14 3.85
CA ALA A 169 -4.84 -9.77 3.48
C ALA A 169 -3.83 -10.59 4.29
N TRP A 170 -2.66 -10.84 3.71
CA TRP A 170 -1.54 -11.41 4.44
C TRP A 170 -0.81 -10.29 5.17
N PHE A 171 -0.56 -10.46 6.47
CA PHE A 171 0.17 -9.50 7.27
C PHE A 171 1.41 -10.16 7.86
N ALA A 172 2.55 -9.48 7.78
CA ALA A 172 3.80 -9.86 8.41
C ALA A 172 4.34 -8.65 9.18
N GLY A 173 4.46 -8.77 10.50
CA GLY A 173 4.96 -7.70 11.36
C GLY A 173 4.28 -7.69 12.72
N ASP A 174 4.30 -6.53 13.36
CA ASP A 174 3.79 -6.32 14.70
C ASP A 174 2.81 -5.13 14.71
N SER A 175 1.66 -5.25 15.36
CA SER A 175 0.64 -4.19 15.38
C SER A 175 1.14 -2.88 16.01
N ALA A 176 2.05 -2.93 16.98
CA ALA A 176 2.56 -1.77 17.71
C ALA A 176 3.70 -1.05 16.97
N PHE A 177 4.47 -1.79 16.16
CA PHE A 177 5.62 -1.26 15.40
C PHE A 177 5.33 -1.08 13.90
N GLY A 178 4.34 -1.79 13.36
CA GLY A 178 4.03 -1.86 11.94
C GLY A 178 4.50 -3.15 11.28
N GLY A 179 4.40 -3.19 9.95
CA GLY A 179 4.71 -4.39 9.19
C GLY A 179 4.50 -4.22 7.69
N VAL A 180 4.31 -5.34 7.03
CA VAL A 180 4.02 -5.45 5.61
C VAL A 180 2.72 -6.21 5.44
N MET A 181 1.86 -5.68 4.57
CA MET A 181 0.64 -6.32 4.15
C MET A 181 0.75 -6.66 2.66
N VAL A 182 0.34 -7.87 2.29
CA VAL A 182 0.31 -8.35 0.91
C VAL A 182 -1.10 -8.78 0.59
N LEU A 183 -1.64 -8.26 -0.51
CA LEU A 183 -2.97 -8.63 -0.97
C LEU A 183 -2.93 -9.91 -1.81
N PRO A 184 -3.86 -10.85 -1.55
CA PRO A 184 -4.01 -12.01 -2.42
C PRO A 184 -4.45 -11.58 -3.82
N GLY A 185 -3.90 -12.22 -4.85
CA GLY A 185 -4.24 -11.97 -6.26
C GLY A 185 -3.36 -10.91 -6.93
N SER A 186 -3.32 -9.67 -6.42
CA SER A 186 -2.55 -8.60 -7.07
C SER A 186 -1.05 -8.63 -6.72
N HIS A 187 -0.67 -9.30 -5.64
CA HIS A 187 0.69 -9.26 -5.09
C HIS A 187 1.16 -7.83 -4.74
N ASP A 188 0.24 -6.88 -4.65
CA ASP A 188 0.55 -5.52 -4.20
C ASP A 188 0.96 -5.57 -2.74
N MET A 189 2.09 -4.93 -2.46
CA MET A 189 2.65 -4.85 -1.13
C MET A 189 2.40 -3.46 -0.54
N PHE A 190 1.90 -3.45 0.68
CA PHE A 190 1.68 -2.25 1.46
C PHE A 190 2.58 -2.28 2.69
N PHE A 191 3.31 -1.22 2.90
CA PHE A 191 3.97 -0.97 4.16
C PHE A 191 2.95 -0.40 5.14
N VAL A 192 2.86 -0.99 6.32
CA VAL A 192 1.80 -0.72 7.28
C VAL A 192 2.42 -0.18 8.57
N GLN A 193 1.87 0.90 9.11
CA GLN A 193 2.29 1.48 10.40
C GLN A 193 1.10 1.83 11.26
N PRO A 194 1.23 1.91 12.59
CA PRO A 194 0.19 2.46 13.44
C PRO A 194 -0.25 3.84 12.97
N ALA A 195 -1.57 4.07 12.89
CA ALA A 195 -2.09 5.35 12.42
C ALA A 195 -1.75 6.50 13.36
N ASP A 196 -1.76 6.24 14.66
CA ASP A 196 -1.42 7.21 15.71
C ASP A 196 -0.18 6.72 16.43
N TRP A 197 1.00 7.05 15.88
CA TRP A 197 2.27 6.53 16.39
C TRP A 197 2.44 6.79 17.90
N GLN A 198 2.00 7.96 18.39
CA GLN A 198 2.07 8.35 19.79
C GLN A 198 1.15 7.52 20.70
N GLU A 199 -0.04 7.13 20.23
CA GLU A 199 -0.99 6.32 21.01
C GLU A 199 -0.40 4.94 21.32
N TYR A 200 0.37 4.38 20.38
CA TYR A 200 1.05 3.10 20.54
C TYR A 200 2.41 3.18 21.25
N GLU A 201 2.80 4.35 21.78
CA GLU A 201 4.09 4.52 22.47
C GLU A 201 4.17 3.67 23.74
N GLN A 202 3.10 3.64 24.55
CA GLN A 202 3.05 2.81 25.75
C GLN A 202 3.09 1.32 25.40
N GLU A 203 2.41 0.90 24.34
CA GLU A 203 2.43 -0.50 23.89
C GLU A 203 3.84 -0.91 23.38
N ARG A 204 4.54 -0.02 22.67
CA ARG A 204 5.93 -0.27 22.25
C ARG A 204 6.91 -0.25 23.42
N ALA A 205 6.75 0.67 24.36
CA ALA A 205 7.59 0.78 25.56
C ALA A 205 7.36 -0.38 26.53
N GLY A 206 6.16 -0.97 26.54
CA GLY A 206 5.79 -2.16 27.30
C GLY A 206 5.98 -3.49 26.55
N ALA A 207 6.27 -3.47 25.25
CA ALA A 207 6.43 -4.68 24.44
C ALA A 207 7.54 -5.57 24.99
N GLU A 208 7.37 -6.89 24.94
CA GLU A 208 8.39 -7.84 25.39
C GLU A 208 9.73 -7.61 24.67
N PRO A 209 10.88 -7.84 25.33
CA PRO A 209 12.20 -7.68 24.72
C PRO A 209 12.32 -8.41 23.38
N ARG A 210 11.78 -9.62 23.29
CA ARG A 210 11.76 -10.42 22.06
C ARG A 210 11.03 -9.72 20.89
N ARG A 211 9.91 -9.03 21.16
CA ARG A 211 9.16 -8.28 20.12
C ARG A 211 9.96 -7.07 19.65
N ARG A 212 10.65 -6.38 20.56
CA ARG A 212 11.53 -5.24 20.22
C ARG A 212 12.72 -5.68 19.39
N ASP A 213 13.37 -6.78 19.76
CA ASP A 213 14.50 -7.35 19.01
C ASP A 213 14.08 -7.75 17.59
N LEU A 214 12.90 -8.36 17.43
CA LEU A 214 12.36 -8.70 16.11
C LEU A 214 12.03 -7.44 15.30
N ALA A 215 11.45 -6.41 15.92
CA ALA A 215 11.17 -5.13 15.28
C ALA A 215 12.46 -4.41 14.84
N GLU A 216 13.52 -4.47 15.64
CA GLU A 216 14.84 -3.92 15.32
C GLU A 216 15.52 -4.71 14.20
N ARG A 217 15.52 -6.04 14.29
CA ARG A 217 16.02 -6.91 13.22
C ARG A 217 15.28 -6.68 11.92
N ALA A 218 13.97 -6.46 11.94
CA ALA A 218 13.21 -6.14 10.75
C ALA A 218 13.39 -4.68 10.29
N GLY A 219 13.99 -3.80 11.12
CA GLY A 219 14.20 -2.40 10.80
C GLY A 219 12.95 -1.52 10.92
N ILE A 220 11.91 -1.99 11.61
CA ILE A 220 10.65 -1.27 11.82
C ILE A 220 10.60 -0.51 13.14
N SER A 221 11.55 -0.75 14.06
CA SER A 221 11.65 -0.02 15.34
C SER A 221 11.98 1.47 15.18
N GLY A 222 12.80 1.83 14.19
CA GLY A 222 13.27 3.19 13.94
C GLY A 222 12.69 3.85 12.69
N LEU A 223 11.75 3.20 11.99
CA LEU A 223 11.24 3.67 10.71
C LEU A 223 10.14 4.71 10.91
N LEU A 224 10.56 5.89 11.36
CA LEU A 224 9.73 7.04 11.67
C LEU A 224 9.49 7.87 10.40
N GLU A 225 8.37 7.64 9.70
CA GLU A 225 7.59 8.82 9.28
C GLU A 225 6.77 9.21 10.52
N LYS A 226 7.42 9.93 11.44
CA LYS A 226 6.83 10.34 12.72
C LYS A 226 5.53 11.13 12.53
N GLU A 227 5.36 11.72 11.36
CA GLU A 227 4.13 12.13 10.71
C GLU A 227 4.52 12.40 9.25
N PRO A 228 3.81 11.90 8.23
CA PRO A 228 3.89 12.54 6.94
C PRO A 228 3.27 13.93 7.12
N ASN A 229 4.07 15.00 6.97
CA ASN A 229 3.61 16.38 6.93
C ASN A 229 2.34 16.44 6.06
N VAL A 230 1.19 16.54 6.72
CA VAL A 230 -0.10 16.68 6.09
C VAL A 230 -0.16 18.12 5.60
N MET A 231 0.28 18.38 4.37
CA MET A 231 -0.20 19.56 3.68
C MET A 231 -1.64 19.25 3.31
N VAL A 232 -2.55 19.71 4.16
CA VAL A 232 -3.95 19.95 3.81
C VAL A 232 -3.90 20.93 2.65
N GLY A 233 -4.00 20.42 1.42
CA GLY A 233 -4.30 21.24 0.27
C GLY A 233 -5.73 21.71 0.41
N GLY A 234 -5.89 22.89 1.00
CA GLY A 234 -7.01 23.78 0.73
C GLY A 234 -6.80 24.48 -0.61
#